data_AF-A0A1F2LXP3-F1
#
_entry.id   AF-A0A1F2LXP3-F1
#
_cell.length_a   1.000
_cell.length_b   1.000
_cell.length_c   1.000
_cell.angle_alpha   90.00
_cell.angle_beta   90.00
_cell.angle_gamma   90.00
#
_symmetry.space_group_name_H-M   'P 1'
#
loop_
_entity.id
_entity.type
_entity.pdbx_description
1 polymer ?
#
loop_
_entity_poly.entity_id
_entity_poly.type
_entity_poly.pdbx_seq_one_letter_code
_entity_poly.pdbx_strand_id
1 'polypeptide(L)'
;MSYRYKNIHEQLRGECWLSVMEEYCATRLSAHIGEDQSKMFKASFFRQASKLYDKAKDSIFNYQFHQSVDKTLNEVYSEIEMTLKLAAYFLGDTAAKGVNYKDGNEDDMSEFSWLIPYIERLDSANAVIFENYGRWKSIDEFEVISDILDDIARYLGVTVSLRPQGVWVDISYY
;
A
#
# COMPACT_ATOMS: atom_id res chain seq x y z
N MET A 1 22.53 -3.23 -3.01
CA MET A 1 21.75 -2.95 -4.22
C MET A 1 21.59 -4.23 -5.01
N SER A 2 20.34 -4.69 -5.17
CA SER A 2 20.01 -5.75 -6.13
C SER A 2 20.24 -5.22 -7.54
N TYR A 3 20.84 -6.01 -8.44
CA TYR A 3 21.06 -5.64 -9.85
C TYR A 3 19.75 -5.38 -10.64
N ARG A 4 18.59 -5.57 -10.02
CA ARG A 4 17.26 -5.43 -10.61
C ARG A 4 16.72 -3.99 -10.62
N TYR A 5 17.10 -3.15 -9.64
CA TYR A 5 16.51 -1.82 -9.45
C TYR A 5 17.57 -0.73 -9.56
N LYS A 6 17.26 0.37 -10.23
CA LYS A 6 18.21 1.48 -10.48
C LYS A 6 18.47 2.30 -9.22
N ASN A 7 17.50 2.36 -8.31
CA ASN A 7 17.58 3.11 -7.06
C ASN A 7 16.60 2.56 -6.01
N ILE A 8 16.70 3.07 -4.78
CA ILE A 8 15.87 2.65 -3.65
C ILE A 8 14.37 2.90 -3.86
N HIS A 9 14.00 3.98 -4.55
CA HIS A 9 12.58 4.30 -4.82
C HIS A 9 11.94 3.27 -5.76
N GLU A 10 12.63 2.90 -6.84
CA GLU A 10 12.17 1.85 -7.76
C GLU A 10 12.10 0.48 -7.07
N GLN A 11 13.03 0.18 -6.18
CA GLN A 11 12.99 -1.03 -5.36
C GLN A 11 11.74 -1.06 -4.47
N LEU A 12 11.49 -0.01 -3.69
CA LEU A 12 10.36 0.05 -2.77
C LEU A 12 9.01 0.04 -3.50
N ARG A 13 8.92 0.75 -4.65
CA ARG A 13 7.74 0.68 -5.54
C ARG A 13 7.48 -0.75 -6.01
N GLY A 14 8.54 -1.44 -6.43
CA GLY A 14 8.52 -2.83 -6.91
C GLY A 14 8.10 -3.84 -5.85
N GLU A 15 8.67 -3.72 -4.65
CA GLU A 15 8.32 -4.56 -3.50
C GLU A 15 6.86 -4.37 -3.11
N CYS A 16 6.38 -3.12 -3.11
CA CYS A 16 5.01 -2.81 -2.74
C CYS A 16 3.96 -3.39 -3.69
N TRP A 17 4.08 -3.18 -5.00
CA TRP A 17 3.06 -3.72 -5.91
C TRP A 17 3.05 -5.25 -5.89
N LEU A 18 4.23 -5.87 -5.76
CA LEU A 18 4.35 -7.32 -5.74
C LEU A 18 3.64 -7.89 -4.50
N SER A 19 3.95 -7.35 -3.32
CA SER A 19 3.34 -7.83 -2.07
C SER A 19 1.83 -7.60 -2.05
N VAL A 20 1.35 -6.46 -2.52
CA VAL A 20 -0.10 -6.17 -2.61
C VAL A 20 -0.82 -7.14 -3.56
N MET A 21 -0.28 -7.33 -4.78
CA MET A 21 -0.93 -8.16 -5.79
C MET A 21 -0.98 -9.62 -5.37
N GLU A 22 0.11 -10.15 -4.80
CA GLU A 22 0.19 -11.53 -4.34
C GLU A 22 -0.90 -11.81 -3.29
N GLU A 23 -1.06 -10.94 -2.29
CA GLU A 23 -2.04 -11.16 -1.23
C GLU A 23 -3.48 -10.99 -1.70
N TYR A 24 -3.75 -10.00 -2.56
CA TYR A 24 -5.09 -9.85 -3.16
C TYR A 24 -5.48 -11.10 -3.95
N CYS A 25 -4.59 -11.57 -4.83
CA CYS A 25 -4.89 -12.72 -5.67
C CYS A 25 -5.00 -14.01 -4.85
N ALA A 26 -4.09 -14.23 -3.90
CA ALA A 26 -4.09 -15.41 -3.05
C ALA A 26 -5.39 -15.50 -2.25
N THR A 27 -5.76 -14.44 -1.53
CA THR A 27 -7.00 -14.42 -0.76
C THR A 27 -8.24 -14.56 -1.62
N ARG A 28 -8.29 -13.87 -2.77
CA ARG A 28 -9.43 -13.95 -3.66
C ARG A 28 -9.64 -15.36 -4.23
N LEU A 29 -8.56 -16.07 -4.53
CA LEU A 29 -8.60 -17.47 -4.99
C LEU A 29 -8.93 -18.46 -3.87
N SER A 30 -8.47 -18.19 -2.65
CA SER A 30 -8.58 -19.14 -1.52
C SER A 30 -9.73 -18.87 -0.56
N ALA A 31 -10.53 -17.81 -0.73
CA ALA A 31 -11.53 -17.37 0.25
C ALA A 31 -12.56 -18.44 0.67
N HIS A 32 -12.81 -19.42 -0.21
CA HIS A 32 -13.75 -20.53 0.01
C HIS A 32 -13.05 -21.85 0.40
N ILE A 33 -11.75 -21.80 0.69
CA ILE A 33 -10.91 -22.95 1.03
C ILE A 33 -10.38 -22.77 2.45
N GLY A 34 -10.67 -23.74 3.32
CA GLY A 34 -10.17 -23.74 4.69
C GLY A 34 -11.02 -22.92 5.65
N GLU A 35 -10.38 -22.34 6.66
CA GLU A 35 -11.04 -21.57 7.71
C GLU A 35 -11.35 -20.14 7.23
N ASP A 36 -12.51 -19.60 7.63
CA ASP A 36 -12.89 -18.23 7.33
C ASP A 36 -12.06 -17.21 8.14
N GLN A 37 -11.18 -16.51 7.45
CA GLN A 37 -10.29 -15.49 8.03
C GLN A 37 -10.80 -14.06 7.86
N SER A 38 -12.04 -13.82 7.37
CA SER A 38 -12.58 -12.46 7.11
C SER A 38 -12.36 -11.50 8.26
N LYS A 39 -12.66 -11.93 9.49
CA LYS A 39 -12.53 -11.09 10.69
C LYS A 39 -11.08 -10.71 10.97
N MET A 40 -10.15 -11.63 10.73
CA MET A 40 -8.72 -11.40 10.94
C MET A 40 -8.17 -10.42 9.90
N PHE A 41 -8.55 -10.56 8.63
CA PHE A 41 -8.14 -9.64 7.57
C PHE A 41 -8.65 -8.22 7.84
N LYS A 42 -9.95 -8.08 8.15
CA LYS A 42 -10.53 -6.78 8.56
C LYS A 42 -9.76 -6.18 9.73
N ALA A 43 -9.62 -6.92 10.83
CA ALA A 43 -9.00 -6.41 12.06
C ALA A 43 -7.54 -6.00 11.85
N SER A 44 -6.78 -6.78 11.07
CA SER A 44 -5.37 -6.48 10.77
C SER A 44 -5.25 -5.20 9.95
N PHE A 45 -6.04 -5.06 8.88
CA PHE A 45 -6.05 -3.86 8.07
C PHE A 45 -6.44 -2.63 8.89
N PHE A 46 -7.55 -2.68 9.62
CA PHE A 46 -8.08 -1.51 10.32
C PHE A 46 -7.12 -1.03 11.40
N ARG A 47 -6.52 -1.96 12.15
CA ARG A 47 -5.52 -1.66 13.17
C ARG A 47 -4.27 -0.99 12.60
N GLN A 48 -3.84 -1.39 11.40
CA GLN A 48 -2.68 -0.80 10.76
C GLN A 48 -3.03 0.56 10.12
N ALA A 49 -4.18 0.65 9.46
CA ALA A 49 -4.69 1.87 8.82
C ALA A 49 -4.85 3.02 9.83
N SER A 50 -5.44 2.75 11.01
CA SER A 50 -5.61 3.77 12.05
C SER A 50 -4.30 4.30 12.63
N LYS A 51 -3.19 3.57 12.47
CA LYS A 51 -1.86 3.95 12.98
C LYS A 51 -0.93 4.52 11.91
N LEU A 52 -1.28 4.38 10.63
CA LEU A 52 -0.40 4.73 9.53
C LEU A 52 0.04 6.20 9.60
N TYR A 53 -0.90 7.11 9.85
CA TYR A 53 -0.60 8.53 9.92
C TYR A 53 0.43 8.84 11.01
N ASP A 54 0.17 8.39 12.25
CA ASP A 54 1.05 8.66 13.39
C ASP A 54 2.44 8.06 13.20
N LYS A 55 2.52 6.79 12.74
CA LYS A 55 3.80 6.13 12.47
C LYS A 55 4.62 6.84 11.39
N ALA A 56 3.96 7.31 10.32
CA ALA A 56 4.63 8.07 9.28
C ALA A 56 5.12 9.42 9.80
N LYS A 57 4.31 10.12 10.61
CA LYS A 57 4.72 11.38 11.24
C LYS A 57 5.86 11.20 12.23
N ASP A 58 5.89 10.12 12.99
CA ASP A 58 7.03 9.78 13.86
C ASP A 58 8.32 9.57 13.05
N SER A 59 8.23 8.87 11.92
CA SER A 59 9.38 8.64 11.03
C SER A 59 9.89 9.95 10.41
N ILE A 60 8.96 10.82 9.97
CA ILE A 60 9.26 12.16 9.46
C ILE A 60 9.85 13.06 10.54
N PHE A 61 9.36 12.98 11.77
CA PHE A 61 9.91 13.74 12.89
C PHE A 61 11.33 13.28 13.22
N ASN A 62 11.56 11.96 13.23
CA ASN A 62 12.86 11.36 13.54
C ASN A 62 13.95 11.76 12.52
N TYR A 63 13.57 12.06 11.28
CA TYR A 63 14.48 12.59 10.26
C TYR A 63 15.26 13.82 10.76
N GLN A 64 14.67 14.67 11.61
CA GLN A 64 15.35 15.85 12.16
C GLN A 64 16.60 15.49 12.97
N PHE A 65 16.65 14.29 13.56
CA PHE A 65 17.78 13.84 14.37
C PHE A 65 18.82 13.08 13.55
N HIS A 66 18.40 12.18 12.67
CA HIS A 66 19.34 11.31 11.95
C HIS A 66 19.67 11.79 10.52
N GLN A 67 18.90 12.72 9.96
CA GLN A 67 19.12 13.35 8.64
C GLN A 67 19.31 12.38 7.47
N SER A 68 18.82 11.14 7.60
CA SER A 68 18.97 10.09 6.58
C SER A 68 17.69 9.97 5.78
N VAL A 69 17.74 10.49 4.56
CA VAL A 69 16.64 10.44 3.60
C VAL A 69 16.26 8.99 3.26
N ASP A 70 17.23 8.14 2.95
CA ASP A 70 16.98 6.74 2.60
C ASP A 70 16.26 5.98 3.72
N LYS A 71 16.66 6.26 4.98
CA LYS A 71 16.02 5.66 6.15
C LYS A 71 14.57 6.13 6.29
N THR A 72 14.32 7.44 6.26
CA THR A 72 12.95 7.96 6.39
C THR A 72 12.05 7.50 5.24
N LEU A 73 12.59 7.46 4.02
CA LEU A 73 11.85 6.95 2.86
C LEU A 73 11.47 5.48 3.06
N ASN A 74 12.42 4.64 3.48
CA ASN A 74 12.16 3.22 3.74
C ASN A 74 11.12 3.01 4.85
N GLU A 75 11.25 3.73 5.97
CA GLU A 75 10.32 3.64 7.10
C GLU A 75 8.89 4.01 6.70
N VAL A 76 8.72 5.15 6.01
CA VAL A 76 7.40 5.61 5.54
C VAL A 76 6.82 4.66 4.49
N TYR A 77 7.60 4.26 3.49
CA TYR A 77 7.12 3.38 2.42
C TYR A 77 6.77 2.00 2.94
N SER A 78 7.53 1.45 3.88
CA SER A 78 7.25 0.14 4.48
C SER A 78 5.94 0.15 5.27
N GLU A 79 5.63 1.24 5.97
CA GLU A 79 4.36 1.36 6.70
C GLU A 79 3.15 1.51 5.76
N ILE A 80 3.32 2.25 4.66
CA ILE A 80 2.28 2.34 3.62
C ILE A 80 2.10 1.00 2.93
N GLU A 81 3.19 0.35 2.50
CA GLU A 81 3.16 -0.99 1.90
C GLU A 81 2.43 -1.98 2.80
N MET A 82 2.80 -2.06 4.08
CA MET A 82 2.14 -2.97 5.02
C MET A 82 0.64 -2.69 5.10
N THR A 83 0.25 -1.42 5.08
CA THR A 83 -1.16 -1.02 5.10
C THR A 83 -1.89 -1.46 3.83
N LEU A 84 -1.31 -1.22 2.65
CA LEU A 84 -1.87 -1.61 1.36
C LEU A 84 -1.94 -3.14 1.21
N LYS A 85 -0.93 -3.87 1.70
CA LYS A 85 -0.91 -5.33 1.71
C LYS A 85 -2.02 -5.90 2.58
N LEU A 86 -2.20 -5.36 3.79
CA LEU A 86 -3.31 -5.79 4.67
C LEU A 86 -4.67 -5.41 4.09
N ALA A 87 -4.78 -4.27 3.42
CA ALA A 87 -5.97 -3.92 2.66
C ALA A 87 -6.24 -4.95 1.54
N ALA A 88 -5.21 -5.38 0.81
CA ALA A 88 -5.31 -6.37 -0.26
C ALA A 88 -5.88 -7.72 0.24
N TYR A 89 -5.45 -8.21 1.41
CA TYR A 89 -6.05 -9.38 2.05
C TYR A 89 -7.56 -9.22 2.25
N PHE A 90 -7.99 -8.08 2.81
CA PHE A 90 -9.38 -7.81 3.13
C PHE A 90 -10.24 -7.60 1.87
N LEU A 91 -9.72 -6.86 0.89
CA LEU A 91 -10.37 -6.61 -0.39
C LEU A 91 -10.50 -7.89 -1.23
N GLY A 92 -9.48 -8.74 -1.26
CA GLY A 92 -9.53 -10.00 -1.99
C GLY A 92 -10.57 -10.97 -1.41
N ASP A 93 -10.62 -11.08 -0.09
CA ASP A 93 -11.61 -11.90 0.62
C ASP A 93 -13.06 -11.42 0.39
N THR A 94 -13.31 -10.11 0.53
CA THR A 94 -14.63 -9.51 0.29
C THR A 94 -15.07 -9.64 -1.18
N ALA A 95 -14.15 -9.40 -2.12
CA ALA A 95 -14.42 -9.56 -3.55
C ALA A 95 -14.75 -11.03 -3.92
N ALA A 96 -14.07 -12.02 -3.33
CA ALA A 96 -14.37 -13.44 -3.56
C ALA A 96 -15.74 -13.86 -3.01
N LYS A 97 -16.20 -13.19 -1.96
CA LYS A 97 -17.52 -13.40 -1.33
C LYS A 97 -18.62 -12.57 -1.97
N GLY A 98 -18.28 -11.67 -2.91
CA GLY A 98 -19.24 -10.79 -3.58
C GLY A 98 -19.86 -9.74 -2.66
N VAL A 99 -19.13 -9.35 -1.62
CA VAL A 99 -19.57 -8.36 -0.62
C VAL A 99 -18.79 -7.07 -0.81
N ASN A 100 -19.45 -5.93 -0.64
CA ASN A 100 -18.78 -4.64 -0.62
C ASN A 100 -18.02 -4.48 0.70
N TYR A 101 -16.72 -4.22 0.63
CA TYR A 101 -15.84 -4.11 1.80
C TYR A 101 -16.24 -2.97 2.76
N LYS A 102 -17.07 -2.02 2.33
CA LYS A 102 -17.56 -0.91 3.16
C LYS A 102 -18.77 -1.27 4.01
N ASP A 103 -19.57 -2.24 3.59
CA ASP A 103 -20.86 -2.54 4.22
C ASP A 103 -20.65 -2.98 5.67
N GLY A 104 -21.20 -2.21 6.62
CA GLY A 104 -21.09 -2.46 8.06
C GLY A 104 -19.73 -2.11 8.67
N ASN A 105 -18.91 -1.35 7.95
CA ASN A 105 -17.57 -0.90 8.38
C ASN A 105 -17.42 0.63 8.39
N GLU A 106 -18.49 1.37 8.16
CA GLU A 106 -18.48 2.82 7.95
C GLU A 106 -17.96 3.58 9.17
N ASP A 107 -18.38 3.18 10.37
CA ASP A 107 -17.96 3.81 11.62
C ASP A 107 -16.47 3.60 11.89
N ASP A 108 -15.98 2.35 11.73
CA ASP A 108 -14.57 2.02 11.92
C ASP A 108 -13.67 2.75 10.89
N MET A 109 -14.12 2.86 9.63
CA MET A 109 -13.40 3.54 8.56
C MET A 109 -13.29 5.04 8.76
N SER A 110 -14.14 5.63 9.60
CA SER A 110 -14.09 7.07 9.89
C SER A 110 -12.76 7.50 10.54
N GLU A 111 -12.10 6.61 11.29
CA GLU A 111 -10.81 6.86 11.95
C GLU A 111 -9.67 7.11 10.96
N PHE A 112 -9.77 6.57 9.75
CA PHE A 112 -8.79 6.71 8.67
C PHE A 112 -9.47 7.16 7.37
N SER A 113 -10.50 8.01 7.48
CA SER A 113 -11.28 8.52 6.35
C SER A 113 -10.44 9.14 5.23
N TRP A 114 -9.31 9.77 5.58
CA TRP A 114 -8.34 10.32 4.62
C TRP A 114 -7.70 9.27 3.71
N LEU A 115 -7.60 8.02 4.19
CA LEU A 115 -6.99 6.91 3.46
C LEU A 115 -7.98 6.26 2.47
N ILE A 116 -9.29 6.40 2.71
CA ILE A 116 -10.35 5.71 1.96
C ILE A 116 -10.28 5.94 0.44
N PRO A 117 -10.06 7.16 -0.08
CA PRO A 117 -9.94 7.36 -1.53
C PRO A 117 -8.80 6.55 -2.17
N TYR A 118 -7.72 6.29 -1.44
CA TYR A 118 -6.61 5.45 -1.91
C TYR A 118 -6.98 3.96 -1.88
N ILE A 119 -7.76 3.53 -0.87
CA ILE A 119 -8.27 2.15 -0.78
C ILE A 119 -9.27 1.85 -1.90
N GLU A 120 -10.12 2.81 -2.27
CA GLU A 120 -11.04 2.67 -3.42
C GLU A 120 -10.29 2.53 -4.75
N ARG A 121 -9.23 3.34 -4.94
CA ARG A 121 -8.32 3.21 -6.08
C ARG A 121 -7.62 1.86 -6.08
N LEU A 122 -7.19 1.40 -4.91
CA LEU A 122 -6.53 0.10 -4.75
C LEU A 122 -7.47 -1.05 -5.10
N ASP A 123 -8.71 -1.03 -4.61
CA ASP A 123 -9.73 -2.05 -4.92
C ASP A 123 -9.99 -2.14 -6.43
N SER A 124 -10.18 -0.99 -7.07
CA SER A 124 -10.36 -0.89 -8.52
C SER A 124 -9.15 -1.44 -9.30
N ALA A 125 -7.93 -1.06 -8.89
CA ALA A 125 -6.70 -1.53 -9.52
C ALA A 125 -6.53 -3.05 -9.37
N ASN A 126 -6.73 -3.58 -8.16
CA ASN A 126 -6.64 -4.99 -7.87
C ASN A 126 -7.66 -5.82 -8.65
N ALA A 127 -8.89 -5.32 -8.82
CA ALA A 127 -9.91 -5.97 -9.63
C ALA A 127 -9.45 -6.11 -11.09
N VAL A 128 -8.95 -5.03 -11.70
CA VAL A 128 -8.44 -5.05 -13.09
C VAL A 128 -7.23 -5.99 -13.22
N ILE A 129 -6.30 -5.93 -12.27
CA ILE A 129 -5.13 -6.82 -12.23
C ILE A 129 -5.59 -8.28 -12.17
N PHE A 130 -6.58 -8.60 -11.34
CA PHE A 130 -7.09 -9.95 -11.18
C PHE A 130 -7.87 -10.45 -12.40
N GLU A 131 -8.60 -9.59 -13.11
CA GLU A 131 -9.26 -9.96 -14.37
C GLU A 131 -8.26 -10.47 -15.43
N ASN A 132 -7.03 -9.96 -15.39
CA ASN A 132 -5.94 -10.37 -16.27
C ASN A 132 -5.02 -11.44 -15.65
N TYR A 133 -5.45 -12.13 -14.59
CA TYR A 133 -4.60 -13.06 -13.85
C TYR A 133 -3.93 -14.11 -14.76
N GLY A 134 -2.60 -14.18 -14.70
CA GLY A 134 -1.78 -15.08 -15.53
C GLY A 134 -1.68 -14.68 -17.01
N ARG A 135 -2.21 -13.52 -17.40
CA ARG A 135 -2.21 -12.99 -18.78
C ARG A 135 -1.71 -11.55 -18.88
N TRP A 136 -1.08 -11.05 -17.82
CA TRP A 136 -0.46 -9.72 -17.82
C TRP A 136 0.62 -9.61 -18.90
N LYS A 137 0.63 -8.47 -19.59
CA LYS A 137 1.52 -8.17 -20.71
C LYS A 137 2.86 -7.61 -20.24
N SER A 138 2.86 -6.92 -19.10
CA SER A 138 4.03 -6.21 -18.57
C SER A 138 3.87 -5.90 -17.09
N ILE A 139 4.99 -5.58 -16.43
CA ILE A 139 5.00 -5.06 -15.06
C ILE A 139 4.24 -3.73 -14.91
N ASP A 140 4.13 -2.95 -15.99
CA ASP A 140 3.46 -1.65 -16.00
C ASP A 140 1.98 -1.74 -15.58
N GLU A 141 1.35 -2.91 -15.69
CA GLU A 141 -0.03 -3.11 -15.21
C GLU A 141 -0.15 -3.02 -13.68
N PHE A 142 0.94 -3.22 -12.94
CA PHE A 142 0.97 -3.15 -11.47
C PHE A 142 1.43 -1.80 -10.93
N GLU A 143 2.03 -0.94 -11.77
CA GLU A 143 2.57 0.36 -11.35
C GLU A 143 1.51 1.30 -10.77
N VAL A 144 0.23 1.07 -11.08
CA VAL A 144 -0.89 1.79 -10.44
C VAL A 144 -0.90 1.62 -8.92
N ILE A 145 -0.46 0.47 -8.39
CA ILE A 145 -0.33 0.25 -6.94
C ILE A 145 0.82 1.10 -6.39
N SER A 146 1.94 1.14 -7.11
CA SER A 146 3.09 1.97 -6.76
C SER A 146 2.78 3.47 -6.83
N ASP A 147 1.89 3.89 -7.73
CA ASP A 147 1.41 5.28 -7.79
C ASP A 147 0.52 5.62 -6.58
N ILE A 148 -0.29 4.66 -6.10
CA ILE A 148 -1.06 4.83 -4.87
C ILE A 148 -0.11 4.97 -3.66
N LEU A 149 0.95 4.17 -3.59
CA LEU A 149 2.00 4.29 -2.58
C LEU A 149 2.63 5.69 -2.58
N ASP A 150 3.05 6.18 -3.74
CA ASP A 150 3.66 7.51 -3.89
C ASP A 150 2.68 8.64 -3.53
N ASP A 151 1.40 8.50 -3.88
CA ASP A 151 0.38 9.49 -3.55
C ASP A 151 0.07 9.55 -2.05
N ILE A 152 0.01 8.39 -1.38
CA ILE A 152 -0.12 8.33 0.08
C ILE A 152 1.13 8.94 0.74
N ALA A 153 2.32 8.59 0.26
CA ALA A 153 3.57 9.16 0.77
C ALA A 153 3.55 10.69 0.65
N ARG A 154 3.11 11.22 -0.49
CA ARG A 154 2.96 12.66 -0.72
C ARG A 154 1.99 13.29 0.27
N TYR A 155 0.84 12.66 0.51
CA TYR A 155 -0.13 13.12 1.50
C TYR A 155 0.47 13.16 2.92
N LEU A 156 1.29 12.18 3.26
CA LEU A 156 1.94 12.10 4.58
C LEU A 156 3.09 13.10 4.74
N GLY A 157 3.58 13.69 3.64
CA GLY A 157 4.63 14.71 3.62
C GLY A 157 5.95 14.25 3.03
N VAL A 158 6.00 13.10 2.33
CA VAL A 158 7.20 12.60 1.64
C VAL A 158 6.99 12.64 0.13
N THR A 159 7.70 13.52 -0.55
CA THR A 159 7.63 13.64 -2.02
C THR A 159 8.93 13.18 -2.65
N VAL A 160 8.87 12.18 -3.52
CA VAL A 160 10.02 11.72 -4.31
C VAL A 160 10.00 12.37 -5.69
N SER A 161 11.17 12.79 -6.17
CA SER A 161 11.37 13.37 -7.49
C SER A 161 12.61 12.77 -8.14
N LEU A 162 12.44 12.18 -9.32
CA LEU A 162 13.56 11.70 -10.13
C LEU A 162 14.23 12.88 -10.84
N ARG A 163 15.55 13.02 -10.67
CA ARG A 163 16.38 14.03 -11.32
C ARG A 163 17.52 13.35 -12.09
N PRO A 164 18.16 14.02 -13.06
CA PRO A 164 19.30 13.44 -13.78
C PRO A 164 20.44 12.97 -12.87
N GLN A 165 20.60 13.59 -11.69
CA GLN A 165 21.63 13.27 -10.71
C GLN A 165 21.22 12.17 -9.72
N GLY A 166 19.98 11.67 -9.78
CA GLY A 166 19.48 10.61 -8.89
C GLY A 166 18.08 10.87 -8.34
N VAL A 167 17.78 10.25 -7.21
CA VAL A 167 16.50 10.39 -6.50
C VAL A 167 16.60 11.53 -5.50
N TRP A 168 15.64 12.46 -5.55
CA TRP A 168 15.48 13.50 -4.56
C TRP A 168 14.24 13.22 -3.72
N VAL A 169 14.34 13.38 -2.41
CA VAL A 169 13.20 13.25 -1.49
C VAL A 169 13.04 14.56 -0.75
N ASP A 170 11.84 15.12 -0.81
CA ASP A 170 11.40 16.26 -0.02
C ASP A 170 10.56 15.76 1.15
N ILE A 171 10.89 16.23 2.36
CA ILE A 171 10.19 15.87 3.60
C ILE A 171 9.57 17.16 4.16
N SER A 172 8.25 17.21 4.12
CA SER A 172 7.42 18.30 4.60
C SER A 172 6.91 18.01 6.01
N TYR A 173 7.12 18.98 6.92
CA TYR A 173 6.77 18.86 8.34
C TYR A 173 5.36 19.39 8.69
N TYR A 174 4.61 19.86 7.70
CA TYR A 174 3.32 20.53 7.86
C TYR A 174 2.19 19.68 7.28
#